data_AF-A0A3M1NI95-F1
#
_entry.id   AF-A0A3M1NI95-F1
#
_cell.length_a   1.000
_cell.length_b   1.000
_cell.length_c   1.000
_cell.angle_alpha   90.00
_cell.angle_beta   90.00
_cell.angle_gamma   90.00
#
_symmetry.space_group_name_H-M   'P 1'
#
loop_
_entity.id
_entity.type
_entity.pdbx_description
1 polymer ?
#
loop_
_entity_poly.entity_id
_entity_poly.type
_entity_poly.pdbx_seq_one_letter_code
_entity_poly.pdbx_strand_id
1 'polypeptide(L)'
;MKERPNIYFAAPVSAKGDNDLARRVIRLLSKYGNVLTRHIGRKDVREFEARNRVRGVNIHDRDIDEWLLGRADCLVALNAYPSDGKGYEIAIATREKKIPTLLLYPEGMRTSWLLEDSPSPYLMIRTYSDRTLPEVIQRFFDLRMGSNVLKNLVMVDGTDVSGKGTIIDHFGSLARERGQTVFDMRSFQKEHKVYPEEWLLEPFDVILACEPTYAGVGNDIRREKIAQNSRRYTAEEVAETFSADRATLYRRVWIPNQEKAGFVERGVSTSLAYQIIQAQFQGEELSEEKVMSLAGNRLALNNPPGLLIITTCDPEEIMRRMSSREKQDNCIFETAEFQAALVERYRSPDFARIFEDRGTKVAYIDTTSQVIPDTKRAAQEILDRYIKNF
;
A
#
# COMPACT_ATOMS: atom_id res chain seq x y z
N MET A 1 20.11 0.07 5.90
CA MET A 1 19.69 1.40 5.42
C MET A 1 18.77 1.17 4.25
N LYS A 2 17.58 1.80 4.19
CA LYS A 2 16.69 1.66 3.04
C LYS A 2 17.45 2.14 1.80
N GLU A 3 17.64 1.27 0.81
CA GLU A 3 18.42 1.62 -0.38
C GLU A 3 17.69 2.74 -1.12
N ARG A 4 18.43 3.79 -1.51
CA ARG A 4 17.84 4.95 -2.19
C ARG A 4 17.43 4.50 -3.61
N PRO A 5 16.21 4.82 -4.09
CA PRO A 5 15.75 4.35 -5.38
C PRO A 5 16.65 4.86 -6.50
N ASN A 6 16.92 4.03 -7.50
CA ASN A 6 17.54 4.41 -8.75
C ASN A 6 16.51 5.11 -9.65
N ILE A 7 16.80 6.34 -10.05
CA ILE A 7 15.92 7.17 -10.87
C ILE A 7 16.49 7.23 -12.28
N TYR A 8 15.74 6.71 -13.25
CA TYR A 8 16.02 6.97 -14.66
C TYR A 8 15.44 8.32 -15.05
N PHE A 9 16.30 9.30 -15.33
CA PHE A 9 15.86 10.63 -15.75
C PHE A 9 15.99 10.77 -17.27
N ALA A 10 14.88 11.04 -17.96
CA ALA A 10 14.85 11.24 -19.40
C ALA A 10 14.64 12.72 -19.72
N ALA A 11 15.53 13.32 -20.52
CA ALA A 11 15.38 14.71 -20.98
C ALA A 11 16.01 14.87 -22.37
N PRO A 12 15.56 15.85 -23.18
CA PRO A 12 16.06 16.01 -24.55
C PRO A 12 17.54 16.43 -24.57
N VAL A 13 18.36 15.69 -25.31
CA VAL A 13 19.78 16.00 -25.58
C VAL A 13 19.90 16.81 -26.89
N SER A 14 19.16 17.93 -27.00
CA SER A 14 19.10 18.75 -28.22
C SER A 14 20.00 19.99 -28.18
N ALA A 15 20.29 20.61 -29.35
CA ALA A 15 21.14 21.79 -29.48
C ALA A 15 20.55 23.06 -28.83
N LYS A 16 19.24 23.04 -28.54
CA LYS A 16 18.47 24.10 -27.88
C LYS A 16 18.03 23.69 -26.47
N GLY A 17 18.51 22.56 -25.97
CA GLY A 17 18.15 22.04 -24.66
C GLY A 17 18.66 22.96 -23.56
N ASP A 18 17.76 23.40 -22.69
CA ASP A 18 18.12 24.10 -21.47
C ASP A 18 18.79 23.11 -20.50
N ASN A 19 20.10 22.91 -20.69
CA ASN A 19 20.91 22.07 -19.82
C ASN A 19 20.85 22.55 -18.35
N ASP A 20 20.47 23.81 -18.10
CA ASP A 20 20.32 24.34 -16.74
C ASP A 20 19.03 23.82 -16.09
N LEU A 21 17.93 23.74 -16.85
CA LEU A 21 16.70 23.07 -16.40
C LEU A 21 16.93 21.58 -16.12
N ALA A 22 17.61 20.86 -17.02
CA ALA A 22 17.96 19.46 -16.79
C ALA A 22 18.81 19.28 -15.52
N ARG A 23 19.84 20.11 -15.32
CA ARG A 23 20.62 20.11 -14.05
C ARG A 23 19.77 20.41 -12.83
N ARG A 24 18.84 21.37 -12.94
CA ARG A 24 17.95 21.73 -11.84
C ARG A 24 17.06 20.55 -11.46
N VAL A 25 16.46 19.86 -12.43
CA VAL A 25 15.66 18.66 -12.18
C VAL A 25 16.52 17.55 -11.57
N ILE A 26 17.72 17.28 -12.10
CA ILE A 26 18.64 16.28 -11.52
C ILE A 26 18.98 16.61 -10.06
N ARG A 27 19.20 17.89 -9.71
CA ARG A 27 19.43 18.32 -8.33
C ARG A 27 18.21 18.06 -7.42
N LEU A 28 16.99 18.29 -7.92
CA LEU A 28 15.77 17.98 -7.18
C LEU A 28 15.62 16.47 -6.99
N LEU A 29 15.79 15.68 -8.04
CA LEU A 29 15.68 14.21 -8.02
C LEU A 29 16.71 13.56 -7.10
N SER A 30 17.93 14.11 -7.03
CA SER A 30 19.00 13.60 -6.17
C SER A 30 18.68 13.66 -4.66
N LYS A 31 17.66 14.43 -4.26
CA LYS A 31 17.14 14.43 -2.88
C LYS A 31 16.39 13.13 -2.55
N TYR A 32 15.77 12.51 -3.55
CA TYR A 32 14.91 11.34 -3.40
C TYR A 32 15.60 10.03 -3.74
N GLY A 33 16.61 10.04 -4.62
CA GLY A 33 17.23 8.81 -5.09
C GLY A 33 18.54 8.99 -5.84
N ASN A 34 19.10 7.88 -6.31
CA ASN A 34 20.27 7.85 -7.17
C ASN A 34 19.86 8.05 -8.63
N VAL A 35 20.09 9.24 -9.18
CA VAL A 35 19.84 9.47 -10.62
C VAL A 35 20.90 8.71 -11.44
N LEU A 36 20.46 7.81 -12.33
CA LEU A 36 21.34 6.99 -13.18
C LEU A 36 21.92 7.81 -14.34
N THR A 37 21.09 8.68 -14.92
CA THR A 37 21.40 9.47 -16.13
C THR A 37 21.88 10.90 -15.81
N ARG A 38 22.64 11.09 -14.72
CA ARG A 38 23.13 12.43 -14.29
C ARG A 38 23.89 13.19 -15.37
N HIS A 39 24.55 12.47 -16.28
CA HIS A 39 25.34 13.04 -17.37
C HIS A 39 24.48 13.88 -18.33
N ILE A 40 23.16 13.68 -18.38
CA ILE A 40 22.24 14.50 -19.17
C ILE A 40 22.27 15.98 -18.76
N GLY A 41 22.57 16.27 -17.49
CA GLY A 41 22.74 17.64 -17.02
C GLY A 41 24.04 18.31 -17.49
N ARG A 42 24.96 17.62 -18.15
CA ARG A 42 26.26 18.21 -18.50
C ARG A 42 26.11 19.35 -19.53
N LYS A 43 26.96 20.38 -19.42
CA LYS A 43 27.05 21.42 -20.47
C LYS A 43 27.55 20.80 -21.79
N ASP A 44 28.48 19.85 -21.69
CA ASP A 44 29.12 19.13 -22.78
C ASP A 44 28.47 17.76 -23.06
N VAL A 45 27.17 17.58 -22.78
CA VAL A 45 26.51 16.26 -22.88
C VAL A 45 26.66 15.63 -24.27
N ARG A 46 26.67 16.45 -25.33
CA ARG A 46 26.81 15.97 -26.71
C ARG A 46 28.21 15.48 -27.00
N GLU A 47 29.23 16.26 -26.62
CA GLU A 47 30.63 15.86 -26.76
C GLU A 47 30.95 14.66 -25.86
N PHE A 48 30.30 14.58 -24.70
CA PHE A 48 30.38 13.41 -23.82
C PHE A 48 29.82 12.16 -24.50
N GLU A 49 28.60 12.20 -25.05
CA GLU A 49 28.02 11.04 -25.74
C GLU A 49 28.75 10.70 -27.03
N ALA A 50 29.20 11.70 -27.81
CA ALA A 50 30.01 11.46 -29.00
C ALA A 50 31.31 10.71 -28.66
N ARG A 51 32.00 11.11 -27.59
CA ARG A 51 33.20 10.42 -27.11
C ARG A 51 32.90 8.99 -26.64
N ASN A 52 31.77 8.77 -25.98
CA ASN A 52 31.36 7.43 -25.56
C ASN A 52 31.10 6.51 -26.76
N ARG A 53 30.42 7.01 -27.80
CA ARG A 53 30.18 6.24 -29.03
C ARG A 53 31.49 5.88 -29.73
N VAL A 54 32.43 6.82 -29.83
CA VAL A 54 33.78 6.55 -30.38
C VAL A 54 34.53 5.49 -29.57
N ARG A 55 34.29 5.41 -28.26
CA ARG A 55 34.85 4.39 -27.36
C ARG A 55 34.11 3.06 -27.40
N GLY A 56 33.15 2.88 -28.31
CA GLY A 56 32.40 1.64 -28.48
C GLY A 56 31.20 1.47 -27.55
N VAL A 57 30.80 2.51 -26.81
CA VAL A 57 29.59 2.45 -25.98
C VAL A 57 28.36 2.47 -26.89
N ASN A 58 27.58 1.38 -26.84
CA ASN A 58 26.22 1.38 -27.37
C ASN A 58 25.30 2.09 -26.37
N ILE A 59 24.75 3.24 -26.77
CA ILE A 59 23.88 4.04 -25.91
C ILE A 59 22.56 3.31 -25.64
N HIS A 60 22.05 2.54 -26.59
CA HIS A 60 20.79 1.81 -26.40
C HIS A 60 20.97 0.74 -25.31
N ASP A 61 21.95 -0.16 -25.45
CA ASP A 61 22.21 -1.22 -24.46
C ASP A 61 22.48 -0.63 -23.06
N ARG A 62 23.27 0.44 -22.99
CA ARG A 62 23.57 1.11 -21.71
C ARG A 62 22.33 1.75 -21.08
N ASP A 63 21.60 2.56 -21.84
CA ASP A 63 20.52 3.38 -21.28
C ASP A 63 19.26 2.53 -21.07
N ILE A 64 18.94 1.65 -22.01
CA ILE A 64 17.75 0.80 -21.96
C ILE A 64 18.02 -0.46 -21.15
N ASP A 65 18.99 -1.30 -21.53
CA ASP A 65 19.16 -2.61 -20.90
C ASP A 65 19.80 -2.49 -19.52
N GLU A 66 20.93 -1.79 -19.41
CA GLU A 66 21.64 -1.70 -18.13
C GLU A 66 20.95 -0.76 -17.13
N TRP A 67 20.50 0.40 -17.57
CA TRP A 67 19.95 1.42 -16.66
C TRP A 67 18.45 1.30 -16.49
N LEU A 68 17.67 1.46 -17.56
CA LEU A 68 16.22 1.48 -17.45
C LEU A 68 15.68 0.11 -17.03
N LEU A 69 15.99 -0.97 -17.75
CA LEU A 69 15.56 -2.34 -17.47
C LEU A 69 16.31 -2.95 -16.29
N GLY A 70 17.64 -2.80 -16.23
CA GLY A 70 18.46 -3.45 -15.23
C GLY A 70 18.41 -2.83 -13.82
N ARG A 71 18.25 -1.50 -13.70
CA ARG A 71 18.54 -0.81 -12.42
C ARG A 71 17.49 0.18 -11.94
N ALA A 72 16.69 0.78 -12.81
CA ALA A 72 15.78 1.85 -12.43
C ALA A 72 14.60 1.36 -11.57
N ASP A 73 14.26 2.08 -10.50
CA ASP A 73 13.07 1.84 -9.68
C ASP A 73 11.91 2.77 -10.08
N CYS A 74 12.24 3.90 -10.72
CA CYS A 74 11.26 4.82 -11.30
C CYS A 74 11.86 5.60 -12.47
N LEU A 75 10.99 6.16 -13.30
CA LEU A 75 11.33 7.04 -14.41
C LEU A 75 10.77 8.45 -14.17
N VAL A 76 11.57 9.48 -14.45
CA VAL A 76 11.11 10.87 -14.54
C VAL A 76 11.50 11.43 -15.91
N ALA A 77 10.52 11.72 -16.75
CA ALA A 77 10.69 12.29 -18.09
C ALA A 77 10.35 13.78 -18.11
N LEU A 78 11.31 14.60 -18.56
CA LEU A 78 11.13 16.03 -18.81
C LEU A 78 10.84 16.28 -20.29
N ASN A 79 9.62 16.74 -20.59
CA ASN A 79 9.18 17.04 -21.94
C ASN A 79 9.06 18.55 -22.21
N ALA A 80 10.16 19.28 -22.04
CA ALA A 80 10.25 20.69 -22.43
C ALA A 80 10.35 20.91 -23.95
N TYR A 81 10.81 19.89 -24.70
CA TYR A 81 10.96 19.90 -26.16
C TYR A 81 10.60 18.52 -26.74
N PRO A 82 10.05 18.46 -27.97
CA PRO A 82 9.84 17.20 -28.68
C PRO A 82 11.10 16.34 -28.74
N SER A 83 10.95 15.02 -28.60
CA SER A 83 12.07 14.07 -28.61
C SER A 83 11.57 12.70 -29.01
N ASP A 84 12.22 12.09 -30.00
CA ASP A 84 11.81 10.79 -30.56
C ASP A 84 12.03 9.63 -29.58
N GLY A 85 13.07 9.71 -28.74
CA GLY A 85 13.41 8.65 -27.78
C GLY A 85 12.51 8.57 -26.53
N LYS A 86 11.90 9.67 -26.08
CA LYS A 86 11.21 9.70 -24.77
C LYS A 86 9.96 8.85 -24.73
N GLY A 87 9.20 8.81 -25.83
CA GLY A 87 8.02 7.95 -25.93
C GLY A 87 8.39 6.47 -25.80
N TYR A 88 9.52 6.08 -26.37
CA TYR A 88 10.06 4.72 -26.29
C TYR A 88 10.47 4.35 -24.86
N GLU A 89 11.22 5.22 -24.17
CA GLU A 89 11.61 5.02 -22.77
C GLU A 89 10.39 4.92 -21.83
N ILE A 90 9.37 5.76 -22.04
CA ILE A 90 8.12 5.73 -21.26
C ILE A 90 7.35 4.42 -21.52
N ALA A 91 7.30 3.96 -22.77
CA ALA A 91 6.64 2.70 -23.10
C ALA A 91 7.32 1.52 -22.41
N ILE A 92 8.64 1.43 -22.47
CA ILE A 92 9.42 0.40 -21.76
C ILE A 92 9.17 0.47 -20.25
N ALA A 93 9.29 1.66 -19.65
CA ALA A 93 9.11 1.83 -18.21
C ALA A 93 7.70 1.43 -17.73
N THR A 94 6.67 1.76 -18.50
CA THR A 94 5.27 1.59 -18.07
C THR A 94 4.64 0.27 -18.51
N ARG A 95 5.12 -0.36 -19.58
CA ARG A 95 4.53 -1.61 -20.12
C ARG A 95 5.39 -2.83 -19.87
N GLU A 96 6.70 -2.71 -20.06
CA GLU A 96 7.62 -3.84 -19.91
C GLU A 96 8.08 -3.93 -18.46
N LYS A 97 8.66 -2.85 -17.94
CA LYS A 97 9.19 -2.82 -16.57
C LYS A 97 8.14 -2.56 -15.50
N LYS A 98 7.04 -1.90 -15.85
CA LYS A 98 5.92 -1.57 -14.95
C LYS A 98 6.36 -0.80 -13.69
N ILE A 99 7.23 0.20 -13.86
CA ILE A 99 7.71 1.07 -12.77
C ILE A 99 7.04 2.45 -12.79
N PRO A 100 6.90 3.11 -11.62
CA PRO A 100 6.38 4.46 -11.54
C PRO A 100 7.10 5.43 -12.49
N THR A 101 6.32 6.14 -13.30
CA THR A 101 6.80 7.01 -14.36
C THR A 101 6.12 8.38 -14.25
N LEU A 102 6.91 9.43 -14.00
CA LEU A 102 6.45 10.81 -14.04
C LEU A 102 6.80 11.43 -15.39
N LEU A 103 5.82 12.04 -16.06
CA LEU A 103 6.02 12.82 -17.26
C LEU A 103 5.68 14.29 -17.00
N LEU A 104 6.66 15.17 -17.19
CA LEU A 104 6.61 16.60 -16.89
C LEU A 104 6.50 17.45 -18.16
N TYR A 105 5.50 18.32 -18.20
CA TYR A 105 5.27 19.30 -19.27
C TYR A 105 5.35 20.73 -18.76
N PRO A 106 5.94 21.69 -19.49
CA PRO A 106 5.76 23.10 -19.18
C PRO A 106 4.26 23.47 -19.16
N GLU A 107 3.86 24.32 -18.22
CA GLU A 107 2.53 24.93 -18.25
C GLU A 107 2.26 25.60 -19.61
N GLY A 108 1.05 25.42 -20.14
CA GLY A 108 0.68 25.90 -21.47
C GLY A 108 1.03 24.95 -22.63
N MET A 109 1.82 23.90 -22.40
CA MET A 109 2.00 22.81 -23.38
C MET A 109 1.02 21.66 -23.12
N ARG A 110 0.61 20.98 -24.20
CA ARG A 110 -0.16 19.73 -24.13
C ARG A 110 0.70 18.54 -24.52
N THR A 111 0.37 17.40 -23.94
CA THR A 111 0.96 16.10 -24.32
C THR A 111 0.23 15.54 -25.54
N SER A 112 0.77 14.47 -26.14
CA SER A 112 0.04 13.73 -27.18
C SER A 112 -1.19 13.04 -26.57
N TRP A 113 -2.28 12.97 -27.35
CA TRP A 113 -3.50 12.27 -26.93
C TRP A 113 -3.22 10.80 -26.61
N LEU A 114 -2.28 10.18 -27.31
CA LEU A 114 -1.83 8.80 -27.03
C LEU A 114 -1.35 8.61 -25.58
N LEU A 115 -0.68 9.61 -25.00
CA LEU A 115 -0.22 9.57 -23.62
C LEU A 115 -1.31 10.02 -22.64
N GLU A 116 -2.15 11.00 -23.01
CA GLU A 116 -3.31 11.43 -22.20
C GLU A 116 -4.30 10.29 -21.98
N ASP A 117 -4.58 9.53 -23.04
CA ASP A 117 -5.52 8.41 -23.04
C ASP A 117 -4.85 7.09 -22.60
N SER A 118 -3.57 7.13 -22.19
CA SER A 118 -2.87 5.92 -21.77
C SER A 118 -3.49 5.34 -20.49
N PRO A 119 -3.96 4.08 -20.50
CA PRO A 119 -4.60 3.48 -19.33
C PRO A 119 -3.57 3.00 -18.28
N SER A 120 -2.28 3.27 -18.47
CA SER A 120 -1.23 2.72 -17.62
C SER A 120 -1.32 3.28 -16.19
N PRO A 121 -1.49 2.42 -15.16
CA PRO A 121 -1.53 2.87 -13.77
C PRO A 121 -0.17 3.37 -13.26
N TYR A 122 0.90 3.12 -14.02
CA TYR A 122 2.27 3.51 -13.71
C TYR A 122 2.65 4.89 -14.24
N LEU A 123 1.84 5.47 -15.13
CA LEU A 123 2.11 6.78 -15.74
C LEU A 123 1.40 7.91 -14.97
N MET A 124 2.15 8.94 -14.60
CA MET A 124 1.63 10.19 -14.03
C MET A 124 2.07 11.35 -14.92
N ILE A 125 1.11 12.06 -15.50
CA ILE A 125 1.37 13.23 -16.35
C ILE A 125 1.06 14.50 -15.56
N ARG A 126 2.00 15.44 -15.50
CA ARG A 126 1.82 16.72 -14.81
C ARG A 126 2.44 17.87 -15.59
N THR A 127 1.78 19.02 -15.53
CA THR A 127 2.38 20.28 -15.93
C THR A 127 3.21 20.87 -14.80
N TYR A 128 4.17 21.74 -15.13
CA TYR A 128 4.97 22.49 -14.18
C TYR A 128 5.30 23.90 -14.71
N SER A 129 5.46 24.82 -13.77
CA SER A 129 6.19 26.08 -13.93
C SER A 129 7.44 26.03 -13.06
N ASP A 130 8.28 27.06 -13.16
CA ASP A 130 9.45 27.18 -12.29
C ASP A 130 9.10 27.14 -10.79
N ARG A 131 7.91 27.63 -10.42
CA ARG A 131 7.48 27.64 -9.02
C ARG A 131 6.96 26.28 -8.56
N THR A 132 6.22 25.57 -9.41
CA THR A 132 5.53 24.31 -9.04
C THR A 132 6.40 23.05 -9.23
N LEU A 133 7.47 23.13 -10.02
CA LEU A 133 8.34 21.97 -10.31
C LEU A 133 8.83 21.19 -9.07
N PRO A 134 9.30 21.83 -7.97
CA PRO A 134 9.70 21.09 -6.77
C PRO A 134 8.54 20.32 -6.12
N GLU A 135 7.36 20.93 -6.05
CA GLU A 135 6.16 20.35 -5.44
C GLU A 135 5.63 19.18 -6.28
N VAL A 136 5.61 19.31 -7.61
CA VAL A 136 5.17 18.23 -8.51
C VAL A 136 6.07 17.01 -8.38
N ILE A 137 7.39 17.22 -8.33
CA ILE A 137 8.37 16.14 -8.11
C ILE A 137 8.16 15.52 -6.73
N GLN A 138 8.05 16.34 -5.68
CA GLN A 138 7.79 15.85 -4.33
C GLN A 138 6.55 14.98 -4.29
N ARG A 139 5.43 15.45 -4.84
CA ARG A 139 4.16 14.73 -4.88
C ARG A 139 4.25 13.41 -5.65
N PHE A 140 5.04 13.34 -6.73
CA PHE A 140 5.31 12.07 -7.41
C PHE A 140 6.02 11.08 -6.48
N PHE A 141 7.08 11.54 -5.80
CA PHE A 141 7.75 10.68 -4.84
C PHE A 141 6.79 10.32 -3.71
N ASP A 142 6.08 11.24 -3.08
CA ASP A 142 5.13 10.94 -1.99
C ASP A 142 4.02 9.95 -2.41
N LEU A 143 3.45 10.08 -3.60
CA LEU A 143 2.34 9.22 -4.07
C LEU A 143 2.79 7.87 -4.62
N ARG A 144 3.99 7.77 -5.18
CA ARG A 144 4.40 6.62 -5.99
C ARG A 144 5.68 5.93 -5.52
N MET A 145 6.46 6.59 -4.66
CA MET A 145 7.76 6.10 -4.17
C MET A 145 7.91 6.22 -2.64
N GLY A 146 7.13 7.11 -2.03
CA GLY A 146 6.88 7.24 -0.63
C GLY A 146 5.67 6.38 -0.33
N SER A 147 5.73 5.67 0.77
CA SER A 147 4.53 5.14 1.37
C SER A 147 3.78 6.34 1.99
N ASN A 148 2.53 6.58 1.61
CA ASN A 148 1.62 7.44 2.37
C ASN A 148 1.23 6.71 3.66
N VAL A 149 2.24 6.34 4.47
CA VAL A 149 2.03 5.62 5.72
C VAL A 149 1.08 6.46 6.54
N LEU A 150 -0.07 5.88 6.83
CA LEU A 150 -1.05 6.43 7.74
C LEU A 150 -0.48 6.24 9.14
N LYS A 151 0.40 7.15 9.55
CA LYS A 151 1.24 7.00 10.76
C LYS A 151 0.42 6.69 12.01
N ASN A 152 -0.79 7.25 12.09
CA ASN A 152 -1.70 7.12 13.23
C ASN A 152 -2.69 5.96 13.07
N LEU A 153 -2.65 5.22 11.95
CA LEU A 153 -3.46 4.03 11.73
C LEU A 153 -2.72 2.80 12.26
N VAL A 154 -3.34 2.12 13.22
CA VAL A 154 -2.92 0.85 13.78
C VAL A 154 -3.90 -0.23 13.33
N MET A 155 -3.37 -1.23 12.65
CA MET A 155 -4.12 -2.41 12.21
C MET A 155 -3.81 -3.58 13.14
N VAL A 156 -4.83 -4.28 13.59
CA VAL A 156 -4.70 -5.51 14.39
C VAL A 156 -5.27 -6.67 13.60
N ASP A 157 -4.42 -7.64 13.26
CA ASP A 157 -4.79 -8.80 12.47
C ASP A 157 -4.25 -10.11 13.08
N GLY A 158 -4.60 -11.26 12.48
CA GLY A 158 -4.26 -12.59 12.96
C GLY A 158 -5.39 -13.60 12.79
N THR A 159 -5.16 -14.82 13.26
CA THR A 159 -6.10 -15.95 13.17
C THR A 159 -7.40 -15.75 13.92
N ASP A 160 -8.42 -16.55 13.63
CA ASP A 160 -9.68 -16.44 14.35
C ASP A 160 -9.50 -16.75 15.84
N VAL A 161 -10.23 -16.03 16.69
CA VAL A 161 -10.18 -16.18 18.16
C VAL A 161 -8.82 -15.80 18.81
N SER A 162 -7.97 -15.06 18.09
CA SER A 162 -6.69 -14.52 18.58
C SER A 162 -6.80 -13.24 19.42
N GLY A 163 -8.00 -12.74 19.73
CA GLY A 163 -8.19 -11.59 20.62
C GLY A 163 -8.09 -10.19 19.97
N LYS A 164 -8.16 -10.09 18.63
CA LYS A 164 -8.08 -8.80 17.91
C LYS A 164 -9.09 -7.75 18.39
N GLY A 165 -10.38 -8.10 18.43
CA GLY A 165 -11.43 -7.20 18.92
C GLY A 165 -11.16 -6.71 20.35
N THR A 166 -10.67 -7.59 21.22
CA THR A 166 -10.28 -7.25 22.60
C THR A 166 -9.18 -6.18 22.65
N ILE A 167 -8.22 -6.23 21.72
CA ILE A 167 -7.15 -5.24 21.61
C ILE A 167 -7.70 -3.89 21.11
N ILE A 168 -8.55 -3.90 20.07
CA ILE A 168 -9.17 -2.67 19.55
C ILE A 168 -10.03 -1.99 20.63
N ASP A 169 -10.83 -2.76 21.37
CA ASP A 169 -11.66 -2.25 22.46
C ASP A 169 -10.80 -1.68 23.59
N HIS A 170 -9.65 -2.31 23.87
CA HIS A 170 -8.70 -1.81 24.85
C HIS A 170 -8.08 -0.48 24.41
N PHE A 171 -7.65 -0.34 23.15
CA PHE A 171 -7.13 0.92 22.61
C PHE A 171 -8.18 2.04 22.68
N GLY A 172 -9.44 1.73 22.35
CA GLY A 172 -10.54 2.68 22.52
C GLY A 172 -10.82 3.04 23.98
N SER A 173 -10.55 2.15 24.93
CA SER A 173 -10.67 2.46 26.37
C SER A 173 -9.53 3.35 26.84
N LEU A 174 -8.29 3.03 26.45
CA LEU A 174 -7.10 3.85 26.74
C LEU A 174 -7.23 5.27 26.20
N ALA A 175 -7.76 5.44 25.00
CA ALA A 175 -8.02 6.77 24.42
C ALA A 175 -8.97 7.58 25.32
N ARG A 176 -10.07 6.98 25.78
CA ARG A 176 -11.03 7.64 26.69
C ARG A 176 -10.40 7.96 28.05
N GLU A 177 -9.59 7.06 28.60
CA GLU A 177 -8.85 7.29 29.84
C GLU A 177 -7.85 8.46 29.71
N ARG A 178 -7.32 8.68 28.50
CA ARG A 178 -6.45 9.82 28.15
C ARG A 178 -7.24 11.10 27.82
N GLY A 179 -8.56 11.11 27.99
CA GLY A 179 -9.42 12.27 27.76
C GLY A 179 -9.79 12.52 26.30
N GLN A 180 -9.57 11.56 25.41
CA GLN A 180 -9.86 11.69 23.99
C GLN A 180 -11.29 11.27 23.66
N THR A 181 -11.83 11.88 22.60
CA THR A 181 -13.13 11.52 22.04
C THR A 181 -12.97 10.35 21.06
N VAL A 182 -13.82 9.33 21.21
CA VAL A 182 -13.73 8.08 20.44
C VAL A 182 -15.01 7.80 19.67
N PHE A 183 -14.91 7.72 18.35
CA PHE A 183 -15.97 7.25 17.48
C PHE A 183 -15.85 5.74 17.22
N ASP A 184 -16.80 4.96 17.74
CA ASP A 184 -16.87 3.53 17.40
C ASP A 184 -17.73 3.32 16.14
N MET A 185 -17.08 3.39 14.97
CA MET A 185 -17.73 3.19 13.69
C MET A 185 -18.34 1.79 13.55
N ARG A 186 -17.78 0.78 14.25
CA ARG A 186 -18.32 -0.59 14.20
C ARG A 186 -19.72 -0.62 14.79
N SER A 187 -19.92 0.04 15.93
CA SER A 187 -21.21 0.16 16.59
C SER A 187 -22.18 1.00 15.77
N PHE A 188 -21.75 2.16 15.27
CA PHE A 188 -22.54 3.01 14.37
C PHE A 188 -23.02 2.25 13.12
N GLN A 189 -22.14 1.55 12.42
CA GLN A 189 -22.51 0.80 11.22
C GLN A 189 -23.41 -0.40 11.52
N LYS A 190 -23.28 -1.05 12.69
CA LYS A 190 -24.21 -2.12 13.09
C LYS A 190 -25.63 -1.59 13.25
N GLU A 191 -25.79 -0.40 13.79
CA GLU A 191 -27.08 0.25 14.00
C GLU A 191 -27.65 0.82 12.69
N HIS A 192 -26.89 1.64 11.98
CA HIS A 192 -27.40 2.44 10.86
C HIS A 192 -27.18 1.81 9.48
N LYS A 193 -26.34 0.77 9.36
CA LYS A 193 -26.00 0.08 8.09
C LYS A 193 -25.41 0.96 6.99
N VAL A 194 -24.94 2.16 7.33
CA VAL A 194 -24.33 3.13 6.42
C VAL A 194 -22.94 3.55 6.89
N TYR A 195 -22.13 4.07 5.98
CA TYR A 195 -20.90 4.75 6.35
C TYR A 195 -21.22 6.11 6.98
N PRO A 196 -20.46 6.56 7.99
CA PRO A 196 -20.59 7.92 8.50
C PRO A 196 -20.27 8.93 7.39
N GLU A 197 -20.93 10.09 7.45
CA GLU A 197 -20.53 11.26 6.69
C GLU A 197 -19.31 11.92 7.35
N GLU A 198 -18.51 12.64 6.56
CA GLU A 198 -17.23 13.20 7.02
C GLU A 198 -17.39 14.14 8.22
N TRP A 199 -18.40 15.01 8.18
CA TRP A 199 -18.72 15.94 9.27
C TRP A 199 -19.05 15.26 10.61
N LEU A 200 -19.50 13.99 10.58
CA LEU A 200 -19.79 13.24 11.80
C LEU A 200 -18.50 12.79 12.50
N LEU A 201 -17.39 12.64 11.75
CA LEU A 201 -16.09 12.21 12.27
C LEU A 201 -15.26 13.40 12.79
N GLU A 202 -15.55 14.62 12.34
CA GLU A 202 -14.84 15.85 12.72
C GLU A 202 -14.59 15.99 14.23
N PRO A 203 -15.59 15.83 15.13
CA PRO A 203 -15.41 16.10 16.56
C PRO A 203 -14.67 15.00 17.32
N PHE A 204 -14.27 13.90 16.65
CA PHE A 204 -13.63 12.75 17.29
C PHE A 204 -12.12 12.73 17.06
N ASP A 205 -11.34 12.41 18.09
CA ASP A 205 -9.89 12.26 18.01
C ASP A 205 -9.49 10.87 17.50
N VAL A 206 -10.31 9.87 17.82
CA VAL A 206 -10.04 8.45 17.57
C VAL A 206 -11.19 7.77 16.84
N ILE A 207 -10.88 6.93 15.85
CA ILE A 207 -11.84 6.13 15.09
C ILE A 207 -11.54 4.64 15.29
N LEU A 208 -12.54 3.88 15.76
CA LEU A 208 -12.50 2.41 15.82
C LEU A 208 -13.26 1.82 14.63
N ALA A 209 -12.64 0.89 13.92
CA ALA A 209 -13.21 0.28 12.72
C ALA A 209 -12.89 -1.22 12.63
N CYS A 210 -13.51 -1.90 11.68
CA CYS A 210 -13.18 -3.28 11.34
C CYS A 210 -13.40 -3.56 9.85
N GLU A 211 -12.65 -4.51 9.30
CA GLU A 211 -12.95 -5.16 8.02
C GLU A 211 -13.40 -6.62 8.26
N PRO A 212 -14.39 -7.15 7.50
CA PRO A 212 -15.26 -6.40 6.60
C PRO A 212 -16.11 -5.40 7.39
N THR A 213 -16.45 -4.25 6.81
CA THR A 213 -17.27 -3.25 7.51
C THR A 213 -18.68 -3.76 7.78
N TYR A 214 -19.46 -3.09 8.63
CA TYR A 214 -20.87 -3.46 8.88
C TYR A 214 -21.86 -2.71 7.97
N ALA A 215 -21.37 -2.01 6.94
CA ALA A 215 -22.15 -1.22 6.00
C ALA A 215 -21.78 -1.56 4.55
N GLY A 216 -22.69 -1.30 3.60
CA GLY A 216 -22.45 -1.52 2.17
C GLY A 216 -21.90 -2.91 1.84
N VAL A 217 -20.85 -2.96 1.02
CA VAL A 217 -20.20 -4.21 0.58
C VAL A 217 -19.70 -5.06 1.76
N GLY A 218 -19.20 -4.44 2.83
CA GLY A 218 -18.78 -5.17 4.02
C GLY A 218 -19.92 -5.96 4.68
N ASN A 219 -21.12 -5.39 4.71
CA ASN A 219 -22.31 -6.10 5.20
C ASN A 219 -22.69 -7.27 4.28
N ASP A 220 -22.54 -7.11 2.96
CA ASP A 220 -22.78 -8.19 2.00
C ASP A 220 -21.77 -9.32 2.17
N ILE A 221 -20.48 -9.01 2.37
CA ILE A 221 -19.45 -10.01 2.70
C ILE A 221 -19.90 -10.85 3.90
N ARG A 222 -20.29 -10.17 4.99
CA ARG A 222 -20.70 -10.81 6.24
C ARG A 222 -21.94 -11.70 6.10
N ARG A 223 -22.87 -11.35 5.23
CA ARG A 223 -24.15 -12.07 5.05
C ARG A 223 -24.13 -13.10 3.93
N GLU A 224 -23.16 -13.00 3.02
CA GLU A 224 -23.12 -13.80 1.80
C GLU A 224 -21.81 -14.58 1.67
N LYS A 225 -20.67 -13.87 1.60
CA LYS A 225 -19.38 -14.45 1.22
C LYS A 225 -18.73 -15.28 2.31
N ILE A 226 -18.84 -14.83 3.55
CA ILE A 226 -18.29 -15.52 4.73
C ILE A 226 -19.38 -16.02 5.68
N ALA A 227 -20.64 -15.91 5.28
CA ALA A 227 -21.76 -16.41 6.06
C ALA A 227 -21.81 -17.94 6.01
N GLN A 228 -22.43 -18.52 7.03
CA GLN A 228 -22.75 -19.94 7.07
C GLN A 228 -23.91 -20.21 6.11
N ASN A 229 -23.57 -20.57 4.87
CA ASN A 229 -24.51 -21.00 3.86
C ASN A 229 -23.86 -22.06 2.96
N SER A 230 -24.65 -22.67 2.07
CA SER A 230 -24.17 -23.74 1.17
C SER A 230 -23.48 -23.21 -0.09
N ARG A 231 -23.34 -21.89 -0.24
CA ARG A 231 -22.79 -21.28 -1.45
C ARG A 231 -21.27 -21.31 -1.38
N ARG A 232 -20.63 -21.52 -2.53
CA ARG A 232 -19.18 -21.55 -2.66
C ARG A 232 -18.76 -20.41 -3.57
N TYR A 233 -17.77 -19.65 -3.10
CA TYR A 233 -17.12 -18.59 -3.84
C TYR A 233 -15.65 -18.93 -3.99
N THR A 234 -15.06 -18.54 -5.12
CA THR A 234 -13.62 -18.67 -5.33
C THR A 234 -12.88 -17.70 -4.41
N ALA A 235 -11.62 -18.00 -4.13
CA ALA A 235 -10.74 -17.12 -3.40
C ALA A 235 -10.61 -15.75 -4.08
N GLU A 236 -10.60 -15.70 -5.41
CA GLU A 236 -10.54 -14.46 -6.18
C GLU A 236 -11.81 -13.62 -5.99
N GLU A 237 -13.00 -14.22 -6.10
CA GLU A 237 -14.27 -13.51 -5.90
C GLU A 237 -14.37 -12.93 -4.47
N VAL A 238 -13.91 -13.69 -3.47
CA VAL A 238 -13.86 -13.21 -2.09
C VAL A 238 -12.86 -12.05 -1.98
N ALA A 239 -11.66 -12.18 -2.56
CA ALA A 239 -10.63 -11.13 -2.55
C ALA A 239 -11.14 -9.82 -3.20
N GLU A 240 -11.84 -9.92 -4.32
CA GLU A 240 -12.43 -8.78 -5.03
C GLU A 240 -13.47 -8.05 -4.19
N THR A 241 -14.32 -8.81 -3.50
CA THR A 241 -15.37 -8.25 -2.64
C THR A 241 -14.76 -7.52 -1.44
N PHE A 242 -13.77 -8.12 -0.77
CA PHE A 242 -13.01 -7.46 0.31
C PHE A 242 -12.27 -6.22 -0.19
N SER A 243 -11.68 -6.28 -1.40
CA SER A 243 -11.05 -5.12 -2.04
C SER A 243 -12.06 -3.97 -2.26
N ALA A 244 -13.29 -4.27 -2.66
CA ALA A 244 -14.32 -3.23 -2.87
C ALA A 244 -14.77 -2.57 -1.55
N ASP A 245 -14.98 -3.35 -0.49
CA ASP A 245 -15.28 -2.81 0.85
C ASP A 245 -14.15 -1.90 1.36
N ARG A 246 -12.91 -2.40 1.29
CA ARG A 246 -11.69 -1.68 1.67
C ARG A 246 -11.51 -0.38 0.90
N ALA A 247 -11.76 -0.38 -0.41
CA ALA A 247 -11.67 0.84 -1.21
C ALA A 247 -12.61 1.95 -0.70
N THR A 248 -13.81 1.57 -0.24
CA THR A 248 -14.78 2.51 0.33
C THR A 248 -14.29 3.02 1.68
N LEU A 249 -13.86 2.13 2.57
CA LEU A 249 -13.34 2.47 3.89
C LEU A 249 -12.15 3.44 3.79
N TYR A 250 -11.16 3.15 2.95
CA TYR A 250 -9.98 4.01 2.80
C TYR A 250 -10.34 5.39 2.25
N ARG A 251 -11.22 5.47 1.24
CA ARG A 251 -11.59 6.75 0.61
C ARG A 251 -12.46 7.62 1.51
N ARG A 252 -13.39 7.02 2.26
CA ARG A 252 -14.33 7.77 3.11
C ARG A 252 -13.81 8.07 4.50
N VAL A 253 -12.89 7.26 5.03
CA VAL A 253 -12.48 7.33 6.43
C VAL A 253 -10.98 7.59 6.54
N TRP A 254 -10.13 6.68 6.08
CA TRP A 254 -8.70 6.77 6.41
C TRP A 254 -7.93 7.87 5.69
N ILE A 255 -8.14 8.03 4.38
CA ILE A 255 -7.40 9.02 3.59
C ILE A 255 -7.78 10.46 3.96
N PRO A 256 -9.05 10.80 4.26
CA PRO A 256 -9.42 12.15 4.71
C PRO A 256 -9.01 12.47 6.15
N ASN A 257 -8.93 11.47 7.04
CA ASN A 257 -8.73 11.67 8.48
C ASN A 257 -7.36 11.18 8.98
N GLN A 258 -6.27 11.53 8.28
CA GLN A 258 -4.93 10.98 8.57
C GLN A 258 -4.33 11.51 9.88
N GLU A 259 -4.83 12.63 10.37
CA GLU A 259 -4.45 13.26 11.63
C GLU A 259 -5.02 12.55 12.85
N LYS A 260 -6.16 11.86 12.72
CA LYS A 260 -6.83 11.13 13.81
C LYS A 260 -6.14 9.81 14.11
N ALA A 261 -6.29 9.32 15.34
CA ALA A 261 -5.86 7.96 15.67
C ALA A 261 -6.87 6.95 15.11
N GLY A 262 -6.40 5.99 14.31
CA GLY A 262 -7.22 4.95 13.72
C GLY A 262 -6.87 3.58 14.31
N PHE A 263 -7.85 2.87 14.84
CA PHE A 263 -7.69 1.48 15.29
C PHE A 263 -8.62 0.58 14.46
N VAL A 264 -8.04 -0.28 13.62
CA VAL A 264 -8.80 -1.15 12.72
C VAL A 264 -8.53 -2.62 12.99
N GLU A 265 -9.61 -3.38 13.22
CA GLU A 265 -9.57 -4.84 13.23
C GLU A 265 -9.56 -5.35 11.79
N ARG A 266 -8.52 -6.13 11.43
CA ARG A 266 -8.30 -6.69 10.08
C ARG A 266 -8.03 -5.63 9.00
N GLY A 267 -7.65 -6.09 7.82
CA GLY A 267 -7.32 -5.22 6.69
C GLY A 267 -6.81 -5.98 5.49
N VAL A 268 -5.98 -5.31 4.67
CA VAL A 268 -5.36 -5.94 3.48
C VAL A 268 -4.47 -7.14 3.85
N SER A 269 -3.88 -7.15 5.05
CA SER A 269 -3.17 -8.31 5.61
C SER A 269 -4.05 -9.56 5.65
N THR A 270 -5.34 -9.41 5.98
CA THR A 270 -6.27 -10.52 6.01
C THR A 270 -6.43 -11.11 4.61
N SER A 271 -6.56 -10.27 3.57
CA SER A 271 -6.71 -10.78 2.20
C SER A 271 -5.47 -11.47 1.68
N LEU A 272 -4.28 -10.97 2.03
CA LEU A 272 -3.00 -11.57 1.65
C LEU A 272 -2.66 -12.87 2.40
N ALA A 273 -3.36 -13.13 3.51
CA ALA A 273 -3.30 -14.39 4.23
C ALA A 273 -4.45 -15.33 3.81
N TYR A 274 -5.69 -14.96 4.10
CA TYR A 274 -6.87 -15.82 3.96
C TYR A 274 -7.13 -16.24 2.52
N GLN A 275 -7.15 -15.32 1.55
CA GLN A 275 -7.51 -15.69 0.18
C GLN A 275 -6.43 -16.54 -0.51
N ILE A 276 -5.15 -16.35 -0.15
CA ILE A 276 -4.08 -17.21 -0.66
C ILE A 276 -4.20 -18.64 -0.11
N ILE A 277 -4.42 -18.79 1.20
CA ILE A 277 -4.63 -20.12 1.81
C ILE A 277 -5.95 -20.74 1.33
N GLN A 278 -7.00 -19.94 1.17
CA GLN A 278 -8.29 -20.39 0.61
C GLN A 278 -8.10 -21.01 -0.77
N ALA A 279 -7.40 -20.33 -1.68
CA ALA A 279 -7.16 -20.82 -3.03
C ALA A 279 -6.44 -22.19 -2.99
N GLN A 280 -5.40 -22.32 -2.14
CA GLN A 280 -4.68 -23.58 -1.96
C GLN A 280 -5.59 -24.72 -1.49
N PHE A 281 -6.46 -24.48 -0.51
CA PHE A 281 -7.39 -25.48 0.01
C PHE A 281 -8.51 -25.83 -0.98
N GLN A 282 -8.87 -24.90 -1.87
CA GLN A 282 -9.88 -25.11 -2.91
C GLN A 282 -9.29 -25.67 -4.22
N GLY A 283 -7.96 -25.80 -4.33
CA GLY A 283 -7.29 -26.21 -5.56
C GLY A 283 -7.35 -25.15 -6.68
N GLU A 284 -7.45 -23.88 -6.30
CA GLU A 284 -7.54 -22.73 -7.20
C GLU A 284 -6.17 -22.06 -7.38
N GLU A 285 -5.93 -21.47 -8.54
CA GLU A 285 -4.75 -20.63 -8.78
C GLU A 285 -5.05 -19.16 -8.44
N LEU A 286 -4.43 -18.65 -7.37
CA LEU A 286 -4.50 -17.23 -7.03
C LEU A 286 -3.13 -16.75 -6.54
N SER A 287 -2.49 -15.88 -7.32
CA SER A 287 -1.17 -15.33 -6.95
C SER A 287 -1.29 -14.16 -5.97
N GLU A 288 -0.25 -13.99 -5.15
CA GLU A 288 -0.13 -12.83 -4.25
C GLU A 288 -0.15 -11.51 -5.04
N GLU A 289 0.58 -11.44 -6.16
CA GLU A 289 0.59 -10.26 -7.04
C GLU A 289 -0.83 -9.89 -7.49
N LYS A 290 -1.64 -10.88 -7.86
CA LYS A 290 -3.03 -10.66 -8.28
C LYS A 290 -3.85 -10.10 -7.13
N VAL A 291 -3.78 -10.66 -5.92
CA VAL A 291 -4.49 -10.15 -4.73
C VAL A 291 -4.03 -8.72 -4.40
N MET A 292 -2.73 -8.44 -4.44
CA MET A 292 -2.19 -7.09 -4.23
C MET A 292 -2.66 -6.09 -5.31
N SER A 293 -2.86 -6.56 -6.54
CA SER A 293 -3.27 -5.72 -7.68
C SER A 293 -4.73 -5.30 -7.64
N LEU A 294 -5.58 -5.94 -6.81
CA LEU A 294 -6.98 -5.55 -6.67
C LEU A 294 -7.10 -4.09 -6.20
N ALA A 295 -8.07 -3.35 -6.72
CA ALA A 295 -8.08 -1.89 -6.62
C ALA A 295 -8.01 -1.34 -5.19
N GLY A 296 -8.78 -1.92 -4.25
CA GLY A 296 -8.76 -1.54 -2.84
C GLY A 296 -7.55 -2.06 -2.09
N ASN A 297 -7.01 -3.22 -2.49
CA ASN A 297 -5.80 -3.79 -1.88
C ASN A 297 -4.58 -2.95 -2.24
N ARG A 298 -4.45 -2.59 -3.52
CA ARG A 298 -3.44 -1.66 -3.99
C ARG A 298 -3.58 -0.29 -3.32
N LEU A 299 -4.80 0.20 -3.13
CA LEU A 299 -5.03 1.47 -2.41
C LEU A 299 -4.52 1.40 -0.97
N ALA A 300 -4.85 0.33 -0.24
CA ALA A 300 -4.39 0.12 1.13
C ALA A 300 -2.87 -0.07 1.22
N LEU A 301 -2.27 -0.82 0.30
CA LEU A 301 -0.82 -1.00 0.23
C LEU A 301 -0.06 0.29 -0.13
N ASN A 302 -0.69 1.21 -0.85
CA ASN A 302 -0.13 2.54 -1.12
C ASN A 302 -0.35 3.53 0.04
N ASN A 303 -1.24 3.23 0.97
CA ASN A 303 -1.51 4.01 2.18
C ASN A 303 -1.44 3.10 3.42
N PRO A 304 -0.30 2.42 3.65
CA PRO A 304 -0.25 1.32 4.61
C PRO A 304 -0.34 1.84 6.05
N PRO A 305 -0.77 1.02 7.03
CA PRO A 305 -0.83 1.45 8.42
C PRO A 305 0.56 1.79 8.96
N GLY A 306 0.63 2.72 9.91
CA GLY A 306 1.85 3.01 10.65
C GLY A 306 2.35 1.80 11.45
N LEU A 307 1.40 1.03 11.99
CA LEU A 307 1.65 -0.16 12.79
C LEU A 307 0.68 -1.28 12.40
N LEU A 308 1.22 -2.47 12.15
CA LEU A 308 0.48 -3.72 12.01
C LEU A 308 0.84 -4.63 13.18
N ILE A 309 -0.14 -4.94 14.03
CA ILE A 309 -0.01 -5.89 15.13
C ILE A 309 -0.61 -7.22 14.68
N ILE A 310 0.24 -8.25 14.55
CA ILE A 310 -0.16 -9.60 14.21
C ILE A 310 -0.30 -10.41 15.50
N THR A 311 -1.53 -10.79 15.82
CA THR A 311 -1.85 -11.73 16.87
C THR A 311 -1.65 -13.15 16.37
N THR A 312 -0.85 -13.94 17.08
CA THR A 312 -0.68 -15.36 16.81
C THR A 312 -1.22 -16.18 17.99
N CYS A 313 -1.66 -17.39 17.70
CA CYS A 313 -2.21 -18.31 18.70
C CYS A 313 -1.91 -19.72 18.18
N ASP A 314 -1.45 -20.61 19.04
CA ASP A 314 -1.13 -21.96 18.59
C ASP A 314 -2.40 -22.71 18.13
N PRO A 315 -2.31 -23.53 17.06
CA PRO A 315 -3.47 -24.19 16.49
C PRO A 315 -4.31 -25.00 17.49
N GLU A 316 -3.67 -25.68 18.45
CA GLU A 316 -4.38 -26.43 19.50
C GLU A 316 -5.25 -25.51 20.38
N GLU A 317 -4.72 -24.35 20.76
CA GLU A 317 -5.44 -23.35 21.55
C GLU A 317 -6.55 -22.68 20.73
N ILE A 318 -6.32 -22.44 19.43
CA ILE A 318 -7.37 -21.97 18.50
C ILE A 318 -8.52 -22.98 18.50
N MET A 319 -8.23 -24.27 18.29
CA MET A 319 -9.25 -25.31 18.27
C MET A 319 -9.97 -25.44 19.62
N ARG A 320 -9.25 -25.32 20.74
CA ARG A 320 -9.86 -25.32 22.08
C ARG A 320 -10.83 -24.15 22.24
N ARG A 321 -10.43 -22.94 21.87
CA ARG A 321 -11.29 -21.74 21.95
C ARG A 321 -12.45 -21.80 20.98
N MET A 322 -12.27 -22.36 19.78
CA MET A 322 -13.34 -22.55 18.81
C MET A 322 -14.34 -23.62 19.28
N SER A 323 -13.89 -24.71 19.90
CA SER A 323 -14.77 -25.76 20.42
C SER A 323 -15.69 -25.30 21.55
N SER A 324 -15.34 -24.20 22.23
CA SER A 324 -16.20 -23.55 23.23
C SER A 324 -17.32 -22.69 22.62
N ARG A 325 -17.28 -22.44 21.31
CA ARG A 325 -18.38 -21.86 20.54
C ARG A 325 -19.24 -22.98 19.99
N GLU A 326 -20.51 -22.72 19.71
CA GLU A 326 -21.35 -23.69 18.99
C GLU A 326 -20.66 -24.10 17.69
N LYS A 327 -20.37 -25.41 17.54
CA LYS A 327 -19.76 -25.98 16.33
C LYS A 327 -20.62 -25.64 15.11
N GLN A 328 -19.99 -25.13 14.06
CA GLN A 328 -20.66 -24.74 12.83
C GLN A 328 -20.09 -25.54 11.66
N ASP A 329 -20.89 -26.49 11.17
CA ASP A 329 -20.50 -27.34 10.05
C ASP A 329 -20.38 -26.52 8.75
N ASN A 330 -19.31 -26.76 7.98
CA ASN A 330 -19.06 -26.30 6.61
C ASN A 330 -18.35 -24.95 6.36
N CYS A 331 -17.69 -24.33 7.35
CA CYS A 331 -16.82 -23.19 7.08
C CYS A 331 -15.34 -23.63 6.95
N ILE A 332 -14.77 -23.58 5.74
CA ILE A 332 -13.35 -23.93 5.51
C ILE A 332 -12.39 -23.12 6.36
N PHE A 333 -12.79 -21.90 6.76
CA PHE A 333 -11.99 -21.01 7.59
C PHE A 333 -11.85 -21.53 9.03
N GLU A 334 -12.71 -22.45 9.47
CA GLU A 334 -12.75 -22.90 10.87
C GLU A 334 -12.08 -24.25 11.11
N THR A 335 -11.43 -24.84 10.10
CA THR A 335 -10.71 -26.10 10.26
C THR A 335 -9.34 -25.90 10.90
N ALA A 336 -8.86 -26.92 11.62
CA ALA A 336 -7.56 -26.88 12.28
C ALA A 336 -6.41 -26.70 11.27
N GLU A 337 -6.52 -27.38 10.13
CA GLU A 337 -5.54 -27.34 9.05
C GLU A 337 -5.47 -25.95 8.43
N PHE A 338 -6.62 -25.31 8.20
CA PHE A 338 -6.69 -23.96 7.64
C PHE A 338 -6.10 -22.93 8.61
N GLN A 339 -6.46 -23.01 9.89
CA GLN A 339 -5.93 -22.12 10.92
C GLN A 339 -4.42 -22.32 11.11
N ALA A 340 -3.91 -23.56 11.05
CA ALA A 340 -2.47 -23.83 11.10
C ALA A 340 -1.71 -23.19 9.92
N ALA A 341 -2.25 -23.33 8.69
CA ALA A 341 -1.68 -22.68 7.51
C ALA A 341 -1.70 -21.14 7.61
N LEU A 342 -2.75 -20.57 8.20
CA LEU A 342 -2.79 -19.13 8.50
C LEU A 342 -1.72 -18.72 9.51
N VAL A 343 -1.52 -19.46 10.60
CA VAL A 343 -0.48 -19.16 11.60
C VAL A 343 0.90 -19.14 10.94
N GLU A 344 1.22 -20.16 10.14
CA GLU A 344 2.47 -20.23 9.39
C GLU A 344 2.65 -19.03 8.47
N ARG A 345 1.60 -18.69 7.72
CA ARG A 345 1.61 -17.54 6.81
C ARG A 345 1.85 -16.22 7.55
N TYR A 346 1.15 -15.98 8.65
CA TYR A 346 1.31 -14.76 9.45
C TYR A 346 2.69 -14.65 10.13
N ARG A 347 3.29 -15.79 10.51
CA ARG A 347 4.64 -15.85 11.10
C ARG A 347 5.76 -15.74 10.07
N SER A 348 5.46 -15.90 8.77
CA SER A 348 6.46 -15.84 7.71
C SER A 348 7.13 -14.47 7.62
N PRO A 349 8.47 -14.39 7.56
CA PRO A 349 9.19 -13.15 7.30
C PRO A 349 8.78 -12.48 5.98
N ASP A 350 8.47 -13.27 4.95
CA ASP A 350 8.07 -12.73 3.65
C ASP A 350 6.72 -12.03 3.73
N PHE A 351 5.80 -12.52 4.56
CA PHE A 351 4.53 -11.83 4.82
C PHE A 351 4.76 -10.47 5.49
N ALA A 352 5.63 -10.40 6.50
CA ALA A 352 5.97 -9.15 7.17
C ALA A 352 6.62 -8.14 6.21
N ARG A 353 7.54 -8.60 5.35
CA ARG A 353 8.25 -7.75 4.37
C ARG A 353 7.31 -7.00 3.44
N ILE A 354 6.16 -7.58 3.06
CA ILE A 354 5.13 -6.89 2.26
C ILE A 354 4.77 -5.54 2.90
N PHE A 355 4.67 -5.47 4.22
CA PHE A 355 4.32 -4.27 4.96
C PHE A 355 5.55 -3.42 5.33
N GLU A 356 6.63 -4.05 5.77
CA GLU A 356 7.86 -3.37 6.19
C GLU A 356 8.53 -2.59 5.05
N ASP A 357 8.56 -3.18 3.84
CA ASP A 357 9.09 -2.52 2.65
C ASP A 357 8.29 -1.24 2.30
N ARG A 358 7.01 -1.22 2.71
CA ARG A 358 6.09 -0.10 2.56
C ARG A 358 6.04 0.80 3.80
N GLY A 359 6.97 0.66 4.74
CA GLY A 359 7.13 1.58 5.87
C GLY A 359 6.26 1.31 7.08
N THR A 360 5.40 0.29 7.05
CA THR A 360 4.67 -0.18 8.24
C THR A 360 5.63 -0.79 9.24
N LYS A 361 5.40 -0.54 10.53
CA LYS A 361 6.02 -1.31 11.61
C LYS A 361 5.20 -2.57 11.85
N VAL A 362 5.83 -3.74 11.83
CA VAL A 362 5.15 -5.00 12.16
C VAL A 362 5.56 -5.42 13.57
N ALA A 363 4.57 -5.76 14.39
CA ALA A 363 4.74 -6.26 15.74
C ALA A 363 3.90 -7.51 15.96
N TYR A 364 4.33 -8.37 16.88
CA TYR A 364 3.67 -9.64 17.15
C TYR A 364 3.20 -9.71 18.60
N ILE A 365 2.03 -10.29 18.80
CA ILE A 365 1.54 -10.70 20.12
C ILE A 365 1.18 -12.17 20.03
N ASP A 366 1.90 -13.01 20.77
CA ASP A 366 1.51 -14.39 20.97
C ASP A 366 0.44 -14.44 22.06
N THR A 367 -0.74 -14.93 21.71
CA THR A 367 -1.89 -15.04 22.62
C THR A 367 -2.11 -16.46 23.11
N THR A 368 -1.18 -17.37 22.81
CA THR A 368 -1.18 -18.75 23.31
C THR A 368 -1.10 -18.73 24.83
N SER A 369 -2.07 -19.38 25.47
CA SER A 369 -2.19 -19.47 26.93
C SER A 369 -2.22 -18.14 27.70
N GLN A 370 -2.32 -16.99 27.02
CA GLN A 370 -2.44 -15.69 27.67
C GLN A 370 -3.86 -15.44 28.18
N VAL A 371 -3.96 -14.86 29.37
CA VAL A 371 -5.21 -14.27 29.86
C VAL A 371 -5.40 -12.86 29.28
N ILE A 372 -6.65 -12.42 29.15
CA ILE A 372 -7.01 -11.12 28.54
C ILE A 372 -6.18 -9.93 29.09
N PRO A 373 -5.94 -9.79 30.41
CA PRO A 373 -5.13 -8.69 30.94
C PRO A 373 -3.71 -8.64 30.39
N ASP A 374 -3.07 -9.79 30.15
CA ASP A 374 -1.70 -9.87 29.65
C ASP A 374 -1.63 -9.45 28.18
N THR A 375 -2.59 -9.90 27.37
CA THR A 375 -2.73 -9.47 25.97
C THR A 375 -2.96 -7.97 25.85
N LYS A 376 -3.79 -7.39 26.73
CA LYS A 376 -4.03 -5.93 26.77
C LYS A 376 -2.75 -5.17 27.10
N ARG A 377 -2.01 -5.61 28.12
CA ARG A 377 -0.73 -4.99 28.53
C ARG A 377 0.30 -5.05 27.41
N ALA A 378 0.49 -6.21 26.78
CA ALA A 378 1.42 -6.36 25.66
C ALA A 378 1.04 -5.45 24.48
N ALA A 379 -0.24 -5.34 24.16
CA ALA A 379 -0.72 -4.45 23.12
C ALA A 379 -0.46 -2.97 23.46
N GLN A 380 -0.69 -2.55 24.71
CA GLN A 380 -0.39 -1.20 25.17
C GLN A 380 1.11 -0.89 25.08
N GLU A 381 1.99 -1.80 25.54
CA GLU A 381 3.45 -1.62 25.46
C GLU A 381 3.94 -1.46 24.01
N ILE A 382 3.36 -2.21 23.08
CA ILE A 382 3.63 -2.07 21.65
C ILE A 382 3.13 -0.70 21.16
N LEU A 383 1.90 -0.33 21.50
CA LEU A 383 1.31 0.93 21.06
C LEU A 383 2.14 2.13 21.54
N ASP A 384 2.49 2.18 22.83
CA ASP A 384 3.29 3.26 23.43
C ASP A 384 4.71 3.32 22.84
N ARG A 385 5.26 2.20 22.37
CA ARG A 385 6.58 2.14 21.71
C ARG A 385 6.55 2.79 20.32
N TYR A 386 5.50 2.56 19.54
CA TYR A 386 5.46 2.91 18.11
C TYR A 386 4.63 4.16 17.80
N ILE A 387 3.61 4.44 18.60
CA ILE A 387 2.73 5.61 18.47
C ILE A 387 2.87 6.45 19.73
N LYS A 388 3.77 7.43 19.68
CA LYS A 388 3.98 8.37 20.80
C LYS A 388 2.86 9.40 20.78
N ASN A 389 2.07 9.44 21.85
CA ASN A 389 0.98 10.40 22.07
C ASN A 389 -0.08 10.35 20.96
N PHE A 390 -0.84 9.24 20.90
CA PHE A 390 -2.11 9.28 20.19
C PHE A 390 -3.15 10.01 21.02
#